data_AF-A0A0N7M2C8-F1
#
_entry.id   AF-A0A0N7M2C8-F1
#
_cell.length_a   1.000
_cell.length_b   1.000
_cell.length_c   1.000
_cell.angle_alpha   90.00
_cell.angle_beta   90.00
_cell.angle_gamma   90.00
#
_symmetry.space_group_name_H-M   'P 1'
#
loop_
_entity.id
_entity.type
_entity.pdbx_description
1 polymer ?
#
loop_
_entity_poly.entity_id
_entity_poly.type
_entity_poly.pdbx_seq_one_letter_code
_entity_poly.pdbx_strand_id
1 'polypeptide(L)'
;MAPPDWIGFEPAGIPSRRVAYFNAGFLRQKRLRRILELAGYDLRLTRPEHAETVAVWGHSPYAARGEAVVAKTGADLIRVEDAFLRSLHPGRSGEPPLGLVVCKQAMHFDITQPNDLEQILNQHPLDDAGLLTRARDCIARINEARLSKYAAFDPDAPLPDAGYVLLVDQTRGDASIKLGRANQHSFAEMLMQAREDHPTARIVIKTHPETRAGHRTGHFTDADLPDNVTLYDGAASPHALLKGAVAVYTPC
;
A
#
# COMPACT_ATOMS: atom_id res chain seq x y z
N MET A 1 20.83 -23.93 6.16
CA MET A 1 20.16 -23.05 7.14
C MET A 1 18.69 -23.02 6.74
N ALA A 2 17.75 -23.26 7.66
CA ALA A 2 16.34 -23.10 7.30
C ALA A 2 16.11 -21.65 6.85
N PRO A 3 15.31 -21.39 5.80
CA PRO A 3 15.00 -20.03 5.43
C PRO A 3 14.43 -19.30 6.66
N PRO A 4 14.75 -18.02 6.86
CA PRO A 4 14.17 -17.26 7.95
C PRO A 4 12.63 -17.35 7.89
N ASP A 5 11.99 -17.41 9.06
CA ASP A 5 10.54 -17.57 9.27
C ASP A 5 9.67 -16.46 8.65
N TRP A 6 10.30 -15.52 7.94
CA TRP A 6 9.71 -14.35 7.30
C TRP A 6 9.83 -14.33 5.76
N ILE A 7 10.52 -15.29 5.12
CA ILE A 7 10.59 -15.41 3.63
C ILE A 7 9.83 -16.60 3.04
N GLY A 8 9.31 -17.49 3.89
CA GLY A 8 8.47 -18.60 3.46
C GLY A 8 7.01 -18.38 3.83
N PHE A 9 6.10 -18.69 2.90
CA PHE A 9 4.85 -19.32 3.31
C PHE A 9 5.25 -20.62 4.02
N GLU A 10 5.29 -20.62 5.35
CA GLU A 10 5.23 -21.89 6.04
C GLU A 10 3.88 -22.54 5.70
N PRO A 11 3.87 -23.81 5.25
CA PRO A 11 2.68 -24.46 4.76
C PRO A 11 1.59 -24.53 5.84
N ALA A 12 0.33 -24.64 5.40
CA ALA A 12 -0.80 -24.92 6.27
C ALA A 12 -0.48 -26.13 7.17
N GLY A 13 -0.50 -25.93 8.50
CA GLY A 13 -0.13 -26.96 9.48
C GLY A 13 0.43 -26.46 10.81
N ILE A 14 0.83 -25.20 10.92
CA ILE A 14 1.20 -24.60 12.22
C ILE A 14 -0.05 -24.54 13.12
N PRO A 15 0.05 -24.84 14.43
CA PRO A 15 -1.03 -24.55 15.36
C PRO A 15 -1.48 -23.10 15.23
N SER A 16 -2.79 -22.94 15.04
CA SER A 16 -3.45 -21.66 14.85
C SER A 16 -3.06 -20.67 15.95
N ARG A 17 -2.51 -19.51 15.56
CA ARG A 17 -2.19 -18.42 16.48
C ARG A 17 -3.49 -17.71 16.82
N ARG A 18 -3.87 -17.68 18.09
CA ARG A 18 -5.05 -16.93 18.55
C ARG A 18 -4.73 -15.45 18.51
N VAL A 19 -5.46 -14.70 17.69
CA VAL A 19 -5.22 -13.27 17.49
C VAL A 19 -6.45 -12.48 17.92
N ALA A 20 -6.30 -11.64 18.94
CA ALA A 20 -7.33 -10.72 19.37
C ALA A 20 -7.43 -9.53 18.42
N TYR A 21 -8.62 -8.95 18.30
CA TYR A 21 -8.84 -7.73 17.52
C TYR A 21 -9.92 -6.86 18.17
N PHE A 22 -9.81 -5.54 17.98
CA PHE A 22 -10.66 -4.56 18.66
C PHE A 22 -11.32 -3.57 17.69
N ASN A 23 -11.50 -3.98 16.43
CA ASN A 23 -12.22 -3.22 15.41
C ASN A 23 -13.30 -4.08 14.72
N ALA A 24 -14.35 -3.44 14.20
CA ALA A 24 -15.44 -4.12 13.52
C ALA A 24 -15.05 -4.64 12.11
N GLY A 25 -13.98 -4.11 11.51
CA GLY A 25 -13.49 -4.52 10.20
C GLY A 25 -13.09 -5.99 10.20
N PHE A 26 -12.25 -6.39 11.16
CA PHE A 26 -11.84 -7.78 11.36
C PHE A 26 -13.01 -8.71 11.69
N LEU A 27 -14.11 -8.20 12.25
CA LEU A 27 -15.33 -9.01 12.48
C LEU A 27 -16.14 -9.23 11.20
N ARG A 28 -16.36 -8.16 10.42
CA ARG A 28 -17.35 -8.15 9.32
C ARG A 28 -16.79 -8.60 7.97
N GLN A 29 -15.50 -8.43 7.73
CA GLN A 29 -14.89 -8.70 6.42
C GLN A 29 -14.56 -10.19 6.24
N LYS A 30 -15.50 -10.97 5.70
CA LYS A 30 -15.38 -12.43 5.54
C LYS A 30 -14.13 -12.87 4.76
N ARG A 31 -13.81 -12.22 3.63
CA ARG A 31 -12.65 -12.55 2.79
C ARG A 31 -11.34 -12.34 3.55
N LEU A 32 -11.20 -11.20 4.21
CA LEU A 32 -10.05 -10.85 5.05
C LEU A 32 -9.84 -11.90 6.15
N ARG A 33 -10.90 -12.23 6.90
CA ARG A 33 -10.84 -13.25 7.96
C ARG A 33 -10.37 -14.59 7.41
N ARG A 34 -10.87 -14.99 6.23
CA ARG A 34 -10.50 -16.25 5.60
C ARG A 34 -9.03 -16.28 5.18
N ILE A 35 -8.50 -15.16 4.65
CA ILE A 35 -7.07 -15.05 4.30
C ILE A 35 -6.21 -15.22 5.56
N LEU A 36 -6.54 -14.52 6.64
CA LEU A 36 -5.79 -14.60 7.90
C LEU A 36 -5.86 -16.00 8.53
N GLU A 37 -7.04 -16.61 8.55
CA GLU A 37 -7.22 -17.99 9.04
C GLU A 37 -6.35 -18.98 8.26
N LEU A 38 -6.35 -18.90 6.93
CA LEU A 38 -5.52 -19.76 6.07
C LEU A 38 -4.02 -19.49 6.23
N ALA A 39 -3.64 -18.28 6.64
CA ALA A 39 -2.28 -17.92 7.00
C ALA A 39 -1.91 -18.27 8.46
N GLY A 40 -2.78 -18.96 9.19
CA GLY A 40 -2.53 -19.41 10.57
C GLY A 40 -2.82 -18.36 11.66
N TYR A 41 -3.53 -17.28 11.32
CA TYR A 41 -3.97 -16.24 12.25
C TYR A 41 -5.48 -16.34 12.49
N ASP A 42 -5.88 -17.00 13.57
CA ASP A 42 -7.28 -17.18 13.94
C ASP A 42 -7.77 -15.99 14.78
N LEU A 43 -8.54 -15.13 14.12
CA LEU A 43 -9.11 -13.94 14.72
C LEU A 43 -10.22 -14.28 15.73
N ARG A 44 -9.96 -14.04 17.01
CA ARG A 44 -10.90 -14.30 18.11
C ARG A 44 -11.30 -13.02 18.83
N LEU A 45 -12.57 -12.97 19.23
CA LEU A 45 -13.02 -12.02 20.24
C LEU A 45 -12.58 -12.56 21.61
N THR A 46 -11.62 -11.88 22.21
CA THR A 46 -11.03 -12.27 23.48
C THR A 46 -10.97 -11.04 24.39
N ARG A 47 -11.04 -11.25 25.70
CA ARG A 47 -10.84 -10.16 26.66
C ARG A 47 -9.39 -9.65 26.56
N PRO A 48 -9.13 -8.35 26.69
CA PRO A 48 -7.79 -7.78 26.56
C PRO A 48 -6.72 -8.52 27.36
N GLU A 49 -7.00 -8.86 28.62
CA GLU A 49 -6.09 -9.54 29.55
C GLU A 49 -5.65 -10.95 29.13
N HIS A 50 -6.35 -11.58 28.17
CA HIS A 50 -6.03 -12.91 27.65
C HIS A 50 -5.51 -12.86 26.20
N ALA A 51 -5.21 -11.69 25.67
CA ALA A 51 -4.64 -11.55 24.33
C ALA A 51 -3.14 -11.87 24.37
N GLU A 52 -2.71 -12.92 23.66
CA GLU A 52 -1.29 -13.24 23.43
C GLU A 52 -0.74 -12.46 22.21
N THR A 53 -1.58 -12.27 21.20
CA THR A 53 -1.29 -11.45 20.01
C THR A 53 -2.51 -10.61 19.66
N VAL A 54 -2.28 -9.36 19.25
CA VAL A 54 -3.31 -8.42 18.83
C VAL A 54 -3.09 -8.01 17.38
N ALA A 55 -4.13 -8.09 16.55
CA ALA A 55 -4.13 -7.53 15.20
C ALA A 55 -4.73 -6.13 15.15
N VAL A 56 -4.04 -5.23 14.45
CA VAL A 56 -4.54 -3.91 14.06
C VAL A 56 -4.50 -3.74 12.54
N TRP A 57 -5.36 -2.89 12.00
CA TRP A 57 -5.33 -2.55 10.58
C TRP A 57 -4.46 -1.32 10.36
N GLY A 58 -3.29 -1.51 9.75
CA GLY A 58 -2.27 -0.49 9.50
C GLY A 58 -2.13 0.50 10.65
N HIS A 59 -2.18 1.79 10.33
CA HIS A 59 -2.30 2.89 11.28
C HIS A 59 -3.68 3.55 11.20
N SER A 60 -4.73 2.75 11.06
CA SER A 60 -6.11 3.25 11.07
C SER A 60 -6.42 3.99 12.39
N PRO A 61 -7.41 4.90 12.43
CA PRO A 61 -7.82 5.58 13.67
C PRO A 61 -8.23 4.62 14.80
N TYR A 62 -8.57 3.37 14.48
CA TYR A 62 -8.92 2.33 15.45
C TYR A 62 -7.73 1.49 15.92
N ALA A 63 -6.55 1.62 15.30
CA ALA A 63 -5.34 0.88 15.68
C ALA A 63 -4.92 1.17 17.12
N ALA A 64 -5.08 2.43 17.56
CA ALA A 64 -4.79 2.86 18.94
C ALA A 64 -5.48 2.01 20.03
N ARG A 65 -6.65 1.41 19.73
CA ARG A 65 -7.35 0.52 20.67
C ARG A 65 -6.58 -0.78 20.89
N GLY A 66 -6.06 -1.37 19.82
CA GLY A 66 -5.25 -2.58 19.91
C GLY A 66 -3.87 -2.29 20.50
N GLU A 67 -3.26 -1.17 20.11
CA GLU A 67 -1.98 -0.70 20.66
C GLU A 67 -2.06 -0.46 22.18
N ALA A 68 -3.17 0.13 22.67
CA ALA A 68 -3.40 0.30 24.10
C ALA A 68 -3.53 -1.04 24.85
N VAL A 69 -4.14 -2.07 24.23
CA VAL A 69 -4.20 -3.41 24.81
C VAL A 69 -2.81 -4.02 24.89
N VAL A 70 -2.02 -3.93 23.82
CA VAL A 70 -0.63 -4.40 23.78
C VAL A 70 0.20 -3.71 24.87
N ALA A 71 0.14 -2.38 24.97
CA ALA A 71 0.87 -1.62 25.98
C ALA A 71 0.49 -2.02 27.43
N LYS A 72 -0.77 -2.42 27.67
CA LYS A 72 -1.25 -2.84 28.99
C LYS A 72 -0.88 -4.29 29.34
N THR A 73 -0.77 -5.16 28.35
CA THR A 73 -0.71 -6.62 28.55
C THR A 73 0.63 -7.24 28.20
N GLY A 74 1.45 -6.56 27.41
CA GLY A 74 2.68 -7.11 26.85
C GLY A 74 2.44 -8.10 25.70
N ALA A 75 1.22 -8.15 25.15
CA ALA A 75 0.90 -8.99 24.00
C ALA A 75 1.70 -8.60 22.75
N ASP A 76 1.93 -9.54 21.84
CA ASP A 76 2.52 -9.24 20.53
C ASP A 76 1.55 -8.42 19.67
N LEU A 77 2.10 -7.58 18.79
CA LEU A 77 1.32 -6.76 17.85
C LEU A 77 1.60 -7.20 16.42
N ILE A 78 0.54 -7.46 15.65
CA ILE A 78 0.64 -7.58 14.20
C ILE A 78 -0.16 -6.47 13.51
N ARG A 79 0.39 -5.93 12.44
CA ARG A 79 -0.27 -4.95 11.58
C ARG A 79 -0.66 -5.60 10.27
N VAL A 80 -1.94 -5.52 9.94
CA VAL A 80 -2.50 -6.06 8.70
C VAL A 80 -2.85 -4.90 7.77
N GLU A 81 -2.51 -5.03 6.50
CA GLU A 81 -2.85 -4.05 5.47
C GLU A 81 -3.16 -4.75 4.14
N ASP A 82 -3.73 -4.00 3.20
CA ASP A 82 -3.90 -4.44 1.83
C ASP A 82 -2.57 -4.86 1.17
N ALA A 83 -2.59 -5.93 0.37
CA ALA A 83 -1.47 -6.32 -0.47
C ALA A 83 -1.19 -5.33 -1.61
N PHE A 84 0.04 -5.38 -2.14
CA PHE A 84 0.46 -4.59 -3.31
C PHE A 84 -0.40 -4.86 -4.56
N LEU A 85 -0.87 -6.11 -4.71
CA LEU A 85 -1.92 -6.49 -5.67
C LEU A 85 -3.18 -6.82 -4.87
N ARG A 86 -4.18 -5.93 -4.92
CA ARG A 86 -5.31 -5.99 -3.99
C ARG A 86 -6.60 -6.46 -4.64
N SER A 87 -7.05 -5.78 -5.70
CA SER A 87 -8.41 -5.96 -6.26
C SER A 87 -8.55 -5.22 -7.60
N LEU A 88 -9.73 -5.25 -8.22
CA LEU A 88 -10.04 -4.43 -9.40
C LEU A 88 -10.25 -2.96 -8.98
N HIS A 89 -11.16 -2.70 -8.05
CA HIS A 89 -11.50 -1.38 -7.53
C HIS A 89 -10.97 -1.16 -6.10
N PRO A 90 -10.89 0.10 -5.63
CA PRO A 90 -10.51 0.41 -4.26
C PRO A 90 -11.39 -0.24 -3.20
N GLY A 91 -10.81 -0.55 -2.03
CA GLY A 91 -11.53 -1.18 -0.92
C GLY A 91 -12.73 -0.37 -0.41
N ARG A 92 -12.63 0.96 -0.45
CA ARG A 92 -13.73 1.87 -0.11
C ARG A 92 -14.90 1.79 -1.08
N SER A 93 -14.71 1.19 -2.26
CA SER A 93 -15.78 0.87 -3.21
C SER A 93 -16.46 -0.47 -2.90
N GLY A 94 -16.15 -1.11 -1.76
CA GLY A 94 -16.76 -2.36 -1.31
C GLY A 94 -16.04 -3.62 -1.77
N GLU A 95 -14.91 -3.50 -2.48
CA GLU A 95 -14.23 -4.67 -3.04
C GLU A 95 -13.33 -5.37 -2.01
N PRO A 96 -13.49 -6.70 -1.82
CA PRO A 96 -12.67 -7.45 -0.88
C PRO A 96 -11.22 -7.61 -1.39
N PRO A 97 -10.24 -7.73 -0.49
CA PRO A 97 -8.85 -7.93 -0.89
C PRO A 97 -8.59 -9.36 -1.40
N LEU A 98 -7.71 -9.49 -2.38
CA LEU A 98 -7.17 -10.76 -2.88
C LEU A 98 -6.00 -11.27 -2.04
N GLY A 99 -5.28 -10.35 -1.37
CA GLY A 99 -4.16 -10.66 -0.49
C GLY A 99 -4.01 -9.59 0.59
N LEU A 100 -3.21 -9.92 1.61
CA LEU A 100 -2.90 -9.04 2.73
C LEU A 100 -1.39 -9.02 2.96
N VAL A 101 -0.88 -7.91 3.50
CA VAL A 101 0.42 -7.85 4.16
C VAL A 101 0.18 -8.00 5.66
N VAL A 102 0.96 -8.86 6.31
CA VAL A 102 0.96 -9.02 7.77
C VAL A 102 2.37 -8.74 8.27
N CYS A 103 2.53 -7.64 9.00
CA CYS A 103 3.77 -7.21 9.59
C CYS A 103 3.79 -7.51 11.10
N LYS A 104 4.92 -7.99 11.63
CA LYS A 104 5.18 -8.21 13.06
C LYS A 104 5.88 -7.00 13.70
N GLN A 105 6.64 -6.21 12.94
CA GLN A 105 7.32 -5.01 13.46
C GLN A 105 6.51 -3.75 13.15
N ALA A 106 6.69 -3.22 11.95
CA ALA A 106 6.04 -2.01 11.46
C ALA A 106 5.62 -2.18 10.00
N MET A 107 4.78 -1.26 9.53
CA MET A 107 4.36 -1.24 8.13
C MET A 107 5.54 -0.88 7.22
N HIS A 108 5.54 -1.39 5.99
CA HIS A 108 6.59 -1.14 5.00
C HIS A 108 6.77 0.35 4.62
N PHE A 109 5.79 1.20 4.90
CA PHE A 109 5.84 2.65 4.69
C PHE A 109 6.17 3.43 5.97
N ASP A 110 6.37 2.75 7.11
CA ASP A 110 6.77 3.39 8.36
C ASP A 110 8.30 3.39 8.46
N ILE A 111 8.90 4.57 8.23
CA ILE A 111 10.35 4.78 8.33
C ILE A 111 10.75 5.37 9.69
N THR A 112 9.82 5.45 10.65
CA THR A 112 10.12 5.98 11.99
C THR A 112 10.77 4.95 12.90
N GLN A 113 10.75 3.68 12.48
CA GLN A 113 11.28 2.52 13.18
C GLN A 113 11.61 1.40 12.17
N PRO A 114 12.43 0.40 12.53
CA PRO A 114 12.65 -0.76 11.69
C PRO A 114 11.35 -1.45 11.30
N ASN A 115 11.27 -1.94 10.06
CA ASN A 115 10.10 -2.66 9.55
C ASN A 115 10.50 -3.98 8.88
N ASP A 116 9.52 -4.88 8.74
CA ASP A 116 9.80 -6.24 8.26
C ASP A 116 10.38 -6.24 6.84
N LEU A 117 9.89 -5.35 5.95
CA LEU A 117 10.41 -5.25 4.58
C LEU A 117 11.86 -4.74 4.55
N GLU A 118 12.17 -3.73 5.36
CA GLU A 118 13.54 -3.25 5.53
C GLU A 118 14.46 -4.35 6.06
N GLN A 119 13.99 -5.16 7.01
CA GLN A 119 14.72 -6.31 7.49
C GLN A 119 14.99 -7.32 6.35
N ILE A 120 13.98 -7.59 5.50
CA ILE A 120 14.15 -8.46 4.33
C ILE A 120 15.28 -7.97 3.44
N LEU A 121 15.22 -6.69 3.07
CA LEU A 121 16.14 -6.10 2.12
C LEU A 121 17.58 -5.99 2.67
N ASN A 122 17.74 -5.81 3.98
CA ASN A 122 19.05 -5.67 4.61
C ASN A 122 19.70 -7.00 5.01
N GLN A 123 18.90 -8.02 5.33
CA GLN A 123 19.41 -9.25 5.96
C GLN A 123 19.30 -10.49 5.08
N HIS A 124 18.38 -10.54 4.12
CA HIS A 124 18.31 -11.67 3.20
C HIS A 124 19.33 -11.53 2.06
N PRO A 125 20.07 -12.59 1.69
CA PRO A 125 21.06 -12.50 0.61
C PRO A 125 20.45 -12.29 -0.79
N LEU A 126 19.16 -12.61 -0.97
CA LEU A 126 18.40 -12.41 -2.23
C LEU A 126 19.06 -13.06 -3.47
N ASP A 127 19.77 -14.18 -3.27
CA ASP A 127 20.58 -14.85 -4.29
C ASP A 127 20.06 -16.25 -4.70
N ASP A 128 18.95 -16.71 -4.12
CA ASP A 128 18.30 -17.96 -4.49
C ASP A 128 17.79 -17.91 -5.95
N ALA A 129 18.36 -18.76 -6.82
CA ALA A 129 18.07 -18.75 -8.25
C ALA A 129 16.60 -19.08 -8.58
N GLY A 130 15.95 -19.94 -7.78
CA GLY A 130 14.54 -20.30 -7.95
C GLY A 130 13.62 -19.13 -7.60
N LEU A 131 13.89 -18.45 -6.49
CA LEU A 131 13.19 -17.25 -6.06
C LEU A 131 13.36 -16.11 -7.07
N LEU A 132 14.57 -15.89 -7.57
CA LEU A 132 14.85 -14.86 -8.58
C LEU A 132 14.14 -15.17 -9.91
N THR A 133 14.12 -16.43 -10.33
CA THR A 133 13.36 -16.84 -11.54
C THR A 133 11.87 -16.59 -11.35
N ARG A 134 11.30 -17.01 -10.22
CA ARG A 134 9.90 -16.75 -9.88
C ARG A 134 9.58 -15.25 -9.82
N ALA A 135 10.48 -14.44 -9.26
CA ALA A 135 10.32 -12.99 -9.20
C ALA A 135 10.29 -12.37 -10.60
N ARG A 136 11.21 -12.76 -11.49
CA ARG A 136 11.22 -12.32 -12.90
C ARG A 136 9.92 -12.69 -13.63
N ASP A 137 9.45 -13.92 -13.47
CA ASP A 137 8.20 -14.38 -14.08
C ASP A 137 6.99 -13.59 -13.55
N CYS A 138 6.94 -13.32 -12.24
CA CYS A 138 5.90 -12.48 -11.64
C CYS A 138 5.93 -11.05 -12.18
N ILE A 139 7.11 -10.44 -12.30
CA ILE A 139 7.26 -9.08 -12.87
C ILE A 139 6.77 -9.07 -14.33
N ALA A 140 7.17 -10.06 -15.13
CA ALA A 140 6.74 -10.18 -16.51
C ALA A 140 5.20 -10.26 -16.63
N ARG A 141 4.56 -11.11 -15.80
CA ARG A 141 3.10 -11.25 -15.77
C ARG A 141 2.38 -9.98 -15.30
N ILE A 142 2.92 -9.27 -14.30
CA ILE A 142 2.38 -7.99 -13.83
C ILE A 142 2.39 -6.96 -14.97
N ASN A 143 3.48 -6.90 -15.74
CA ASN A 143 3.62 -5.97 -16.85
C ASN A 143 2.71 -6.35 -18.03
N GLU A 144 2.70 -7.62 -18.44
CA GLU A 144 1.87 -8.14 -19.54
C GLU A 144 0.38 -7.89 -19.29
N ALA A 145 -0.10 -8.24 -18.10
CA ALA A 145 -1.49 -8.05 -17.70
C ALA A 145 -1.80 -6.63 -17.19
N ARG A 146 -0.81 -5.71 -17.20
CA ARG A 146 -0.94 -4.31 -16.71
C ARG A 146 -1.54 -4.23 -15.30
N LEU A 147 -1.15 -5.15 -14.43
CA LEU A 147 -1.66 -5.25 -13.07
C LEU A 147 -1.11 -4.13 -12.18
N SER A 148 -1.94 -3.61 -11.29
CA SER A 148 -1.56 -2.67 -10.24
C SER A 148 -2.35 -2.98 -8.96
N LYS A 149 -2.24 -2.16 -7.91
CA LYS A 149 -3.03 -2.34 -6.67
C LYS A 149 -4.53 -2.41 -6.96
N TYR A 150 -5.00 -1.57 -7.87
CA TYR A 150 -6.37 -1.53 -8.38
C TYR A 150 -6.33 -1.71 -9.90
N ALA A 151 -6.70 -2.89 -10.39
CA ALA A 151 -6.54 -3.25 -11.80
C ALA A 151 -7.73 -2.86 -12.71
N ALA A 152 -8.77 -2.23 -12.17
CA ALA A 152 -9.86 -1.66 -12.98
C ALA A 152 -9.40 -0.35 -13.65
N PHE A 153 -9.09 -0.45 -14.93
CA PHE A 153 -8.84 0.69 -15.82
C PHE A 153 -9.63 0.52 -17.11
N ASP A 154 -9.91 1.63 -17.78
CA ASP A 154 -10.49 1.65 -19.11
C ASP A 154 -9.35 1.56 -20.15
N PRO A 155 -9.30 0.50 -20.98
CA PRO A 155 -8.28 0.33 -22.01
C PRO A 155 -8.28 1.46 -23.06
N ASP A 156 -9.42 2.10 -23.26
CA ASP A 156 -9.63 3.15 -24.27
C ASP A 156 -9.61 4.55 -23.65
N ALA A 157 -9.29 4.67 -22.36
CA ALA A 157 -9.16 5.96 -21.69
C ALA A 157 -8.15 6.85 -22.43
N PRO A 158 -8.49 8.12 -22.69
CA PRO A 158 -7.58 9.05 -23.33
C PRO A 158 -6.32 9.21 -22.47
N LEU A 159 -5.16 9.20 -23.13
CA LEU A 159 -3.86 9.42 -22.51
C LEU A 159 -3.34 10.80 -22.91
N PRO A 160 -2.59 11.49 -22.04
CA PRO A 160 -1.82 12.66 -22.46
C PRO A 160 -0.80 12.27 -23.53
N ASP A 161 -0.53 13.16 -24.49
CA ASP A 161 0.55 12.96 -25.45
C ASP A 161 1.87 12.71 -24.70
N ALA A 162 2.64 11.70 -25.11
CA ALA A 162 3.88 11.31 -24.45
C ALA A 162 4.91 12.45 -24.39
N GLY A 163 5.88 12.35 -23.48
CA GLY A 163 6.89 13.39 -23.27
C GLY A 163 6.56 14.36 -22.13
N TYR A 164 5.80 13.93 -21.13
CA TYR A 164 5.45 14.71 -19.94
C TYR A 164 6.15 14.21 -18.68
N VAL A 165 6.19 15.03 -17.65
CA VAL A 165 6.59 14.62 -16.29
C VAL A 165 5.33 14.21 -15.52
N LEU A 166 5.36 13.04 -14.89
CA LEU A 166 4.23 12.51 -14.14
C LEU A 166 4.42 12.75 -12.63
N LEU A 167 3.48 13.42 -12.00
CA LEU A 167 3.40 13.55 -10.55
C LEU A 167 2.29 12.63 -10.05
N VAL A 168 2.56 11.85 -9.01
CA VAL A 168 1.57 10.95 -8.43
C VAL A 168 0.96 11.61 -7.19
N ASP A 169 -0.30 12.02 -7.30
CA ASP A 169 -1.06 12.52 -6.15
C ASP A 169 -1.44 11.37 -5.21
N GLN A 170 -1.68 11.70 -3.94
CA GLN A 170 -2.14 10.77 -2.93
C GLN A 170 -3.36 11.33 -2.21
N THR A 171 -4.04 10.47 -1.45
CA THR A 171 -5.16 10.89 -0.63
C THR A 171 -4.69 11.58 0.65
N ARG A 172 -5.34 12.67 1.04
CA ARG A 172 -5.09 13.32 2.33
C ARG A 172 -5.32 12.36 3.49
N GLY A 173 -4.46 12.47 4.50
CA GLY A 173 -4.49 11.61 5.68
C GLY A 173 -4.04 10.17 5.41
N ASP A 174 -3.38 9.90 4.28
CA ASP A 174 -2.67 8.62 4.11
C ASP A 174 -1.58 8.47 5.18
N ALA A 175 -1.56 7.30 5.83
CA ALA A 175 -0.58 7.01 6.86
C ALA A 175 0.84 6.96 6.28
N SER A 176 1.00 6.54 5.02
CA SER A 176 2.32 6.48 4.36
C SER A 176 2.95 7.85 4.20
N ILE A 177 2.16 8.93 4.11
CA ILE A 177 2.68 10.30 4.01
C ILE A 177 3.35 10.66 5.33
N LYS A 178 2.59 10.64 6.43
CA LYS A 178 3.10 11.03 7.74
C LYS A 178 4.23 10.13 8.23
N LEU A 179 4.08 8.81 8.06
CA LEU A 179 5.07 7.83 8.55
C LEU A 179 6.26 7.69 7.61
N GLY A 180 6.12 8.10 6.35
CA GLY A 180 7.20 8.34 5.39
C GLY A 180 7.96 9.66 5.63
N ARG A 181 7.59 10.44 6.66
CA ARG A 181 8.10 11.79 6.97
C ARG A 181 7.78 12.87 5.94
N ALA A 182 6.85 12.60 5.03
CA ALA A 182 6.25 13.60 4.16
C ALA A 182 5.08 14.33 4.87
N ASN A 183 4.69 15.47 4.32
CA ASN A 183 3.51 16.21 4.76
C ASN A 183 2.88 16.98 3.59
N GLN A 184 1.89 17.85 3.85
CA GLN A 184 1.23 18.61 2.79
C GLN A 184 2.22 19.50 1.99
N HIS A 185 3.24 20.06 2.64
CA HIS A 185 4.26 20.88 1.97
C HIS A 185 5.13 20.05 1.02
N SER A 186 5.39 18.78 1.33
CA SER A 186 6.14 17.87 0.45
C SER A 186 5.53 17.75 -0.95
N PHE A 187 4.20 17.90 -1.09
CA PHE A 187 3.55 17.88 -2.41
C PHE A 187 3.80 19.17 -3.20
N ALA A 188 3.83 20.32 -2.52
CA ALA A 188 4.18 21.59 -3.15
C ALA A 188 5.67 21.62 -3.54
N GLU A 189 6.54 21.12 -2.67
CA GLU A 189 7.97 20.95 -2.94
C GLU A 189 8.21 19.99 -4.11
N MET A 190 7.50 18.86 -4.15
CA MET A 190 7.55 17.91 -5.27
C MET A 190 7.18 18.57 -6.61
N LEU A 191 6.11 19.39 -6.64
CA LEU A 191 5.72 20.11 -7.85
C LEU A 191 6.75 21.17 -8.24
N MET A 192 7.29 21.89 -7.26
CA MET A 192 8.34 22.87 -7.49
C MET A 192 9.60 22.21 -8.06
N GLN A 193 10.08 21.12 -7.45
CA GLN A 193 11.23 20.36 -7.91
C GLN A 193 11.04 19.82 -9.33
N ALA A 194 9.88 19.24 -9.63
CA ALA A 194 9.59 18.74 -10.97
C ALA A 194 9.63 19.85 -12.04
N ARG A 195 9.26 21.09 -11.69
CA ARG A 195 9.35 22.25 -12.58
C ARG A 195 10.78 22.76 -12.73
N GLU A 196 11.58 22.70 -11.68
CA GLU A 196 13.01 23.08 -11.74
C GLU A 196 13.82 22.09 -12.58
N ASP A 197 13.60 20.78 -12.37
CA ASP A 197 14.28 19.72 -13.10
C ASP A 197 13.86 19.66 -14.58
N HIS A 198 12.62 20.07 -14.88
CA HIS A 198 12.01 19.98 -16.21
C HIS A 198 11.26 21.27 -16.61
N PRO A 199 11.95 22.40 -16.81
CA PRO A 199 11.33 23.72 -16.96
C PRO A 199 10.47 23.88 -18.22
N THR A 200 10.70 23.06 -19.26
CA THR A 200 9.98 23.11 -20.53
C THR A 200 8.96 21.97 -20.69
N ALA A 201 8.94 21.02 -19.75
CA ALA A 201 8.06 19.87 -19.87
C ALA A 201 6.62 20.21 -19.43
N ARG A 202 5.67 19.52 -20.06
CA ARG A 202 4.31 19.43 -19.52
C ARG A 202 4.35 18.56 -18.27
N ILE A 203 3.61 18.97 -17.24
CA ILE A 203 3.45 18.21 -16.02
C ILE A 203 2.03 17.67 -15.96
N VAL A 204 1.91 16.38 -15.73
CA VAL A 204 0.64 15.69 -15.53
C VAL A 204 0.60 15.18 -14.11
N ILE A 205 -0.35 15.65 -13.31
CA ILE A 205 -0.59 15.18 -11.95
C ILE A 205 -1.68 14.11 -12.02
N LYS A 206 -1.31 12.85 -11.77
CA LYS A 206 -2.26 11.74 -11.70
C LYS A 206 -2.98 11.74 -10.35
N THR A 207 -4.30 11.96 -10.36
CA THR A 207 -5.12 11.90 -9.14
C THR A 207 -5.27 10.47 -8.62
N HIS A 208 -5.41 10.30 -7.30
CA HIS A 208 -5.59 8.98 -6.71
C HIS A 208 -6.97 8.37 -7.08
N PRO A 209 -7.09 7.06 -7.37
CA PRO A 209 -8.38 6.44 -7.74
C PRO A 209 -9.50 6.63 -6.71
N GLU A 210 -9.19 6.68 -5.42
CA GLU A 210 -10.17 7.01 -4.38
C GLU A 210 -10.64 8.47 -4.42
N THR A 211 -9.80 9.40 -4.88
CA THR A 211 -10.18 10.80 -5.09
C THR A 211 -11.15 10.91 -6.25
N ARG A 212 -10.85 10.26 -7.38
CA ARG A 212 -11.76 10.17 -8.52
C ARG A 212 -13.12 9.57 -8.14
N ALA A 213 -13.13 8.57 -7.27
CA ALA A 213 -14.35 7.92 -6.79
C ALA A 213 -15.06 8.69 -5.65
N GLY A 214 -14.57 9.86 -5.24
CA GLY A 214 -15.19 10.71 -4.22
C GLY A 214 -15.02 10.22 -2.77
N HIS A 215 -14.14 9.24 -2.52
CA HIS A 215 -13.96 8.64 -1.19
C HIS A 215 -13.07 9.47 -0.27
N ARG A 216 -12.02 10.10 -0.82
CA ARG A 216 -11.06 10.92 -0.08
C ARG A 216 -10.57 12.06 -0.97
N THR A 217 -10.19 13.19 -0.38
CA THR A 217 -9.63 14.32 -1.13
C THR A 217 -8.15 14.10 -1.45
N GLY A 218 -7.69 14.60 -2.59
CA GLY A 218 -6.27 14.60 -3.00
C GLY A 218 -5.49 15.77 -2.38
N HIS A 219 -4.18 15.81 -2.62
CA HIS A 219 -3.35 16.96 -2.21
C HIS A 219 -3.42 18.10 -3.24
N PHE A 220 -3.62 17.79 -4.51
CA PHE A 220 -3.78 18.76 -5.59
C PHE A 220 -5.25 18.99 -5.96
N THR A 221 -5.53 20.21 -6.42
CA THR A 221 -6.82 20.64 -6.97
C THR A 221 -6.57 21.45 -8.24
N ASP A 222 -7.55 21.54 -9.14
CA ASP A 222 -7.42 22.38 -10.35
C ASP A 222 -7.25 23.87 -10.03
N ALA A 223 -7.66 24.30 -8.83
CA ALA A 223 -7.47 25.67 -8.38
C ALA A 223 -5.97 26.01 -8.32
N ASP A 224 -5.59 27.02 -9.09
CA ASP A 224 -4.26 27.66 -9.08
C ASP A 224 -3.09 26.79 -9.60
N LEU A 225 -3.36 25.80 -10.46
CA LEU A 225 -2.29 25.10 -11.18
C LEU A 225 -1.69 25.99 -12.28
N PRO A 226 -0.35 25.99 -12.47
CA PRO A 226 0.29 26.69 -13.59
C PRO A 226 -0.15 26.15 -14.95
N ASP A 227 -0.06 26.97 -16.00
CA ASP A 227 -0.50 26.63 -17.36
C ASP A 227 0.11 25.34 -17.93
N ASN A 228 1.33 24.98 -17.54
CA ASN A 228 2.00 23.77 -18.00
C ASN A 228 1.71 22.53 -17.14
N VAL A 229 0.79 22.63 -16.17
CA VAL A 229 0.45 21.59 -15.21
C VAL A 229 -1.03 21.22 -15.38
N THR A 230 -1.33 19.93 -15.52
CA THR A 230 -2.69 19.43 -15.70
C THR A 230 -3.00 18.32 -14.72
N LEU A 231 -4.23 18.28 -14.18
CA LEU A 231 -4.72 17.09 -13.48
C LEU A 231 -5.17 16.05 -14.49
N TYR A 232 -4.80 14.79 -14.24
CA TYR A 232 -5.34 13.63 -14.92
C TYR A 232 -6.18 12.80 -13.96
N ASP A 233 -7.49 12.87 -14.11
CA ASP A 233 -8.47 12.08 -13.37
C ASP A 233 -9.04 10.89 -14.17
N GLY A 234 -8.58 10.70 -15.40
CA GLY A 234 -8.99 9.59 -16.26
C GLY A 234 -8.74 8.20 -15.66
N ALA A 235 -9.42 7.21 -16.25
CA ALA A 235 -9.36 5.81 -15.84
C ALA A 235 -8.31 4.98 -16.58
N ALA A 236 -7.25 5.61 -17.11
CA ALA A 236 -6.15 4.87 -17.72
C ALA A 236 -5.37 3.99 -16.72
N SER A 237 -4.76 2.95 -17.29
CA SER A 237 -3.79 2.11 -16.59
C SER A 237 -2.60 2.96 -16.13
N PRO A 238 -2.13 2.80 -14.86
CA PRO A 238 -0.89 3.42 -14.41
C PRO A 238 0.30 3.07 -15.31
N HIS A 239 0.34 1.83 -15.85
CA HIS A 239 1.39 1.40 -16.79
C HIS A 239 1.42 2.25 -18.07
N ALA A 240 0.26 2.60 -18.60
CA ALA A 240 0.17 3.42 -19.82
C ALA A 240 0.64 4.85 -19.57
N LEU A 241 0.33 5.41 -18.39
CA LEU A 241 0.81 6.72 -17.99
C LEU A 241 2.33 6.73 -17.76
N LEU A 242 2.85 5.72 -17.04
CA LEU A 242 4.29 5.57 -16.81
C LEU A 242 5.07 5.47 -18.12
N LYS A 243 4.53 4.77 -19.13
CA LYS A 243 5.17 4.65 -20.45
C LYS A 243 5.25 5.97 -21.21
N GLY A 244 4.31 6.89 -21.00
CA GLY A 244 4.29 8.21 -21.64
C GLY A 244 5.15 9.26 -20.93
N ALA A 245 5.57 8.97 -19.69
CA ALA A 245 6.30 9.91 -18.84
C ALA A 245 7.81 9.84 -19.07
N VAL A 246 8.49 11.00 -19.01
CA VAL A 246 9.97 11.08 -19.05
C VAL A 246 10.60 11.05 -17.66
N ALA A 247 9.83 11.43 -16.64
CA ALA A 247 10.19 11.38 -15.24
C ALA A 247 8.92 11.19 -14.39
N VAL A 248 9.09 10.60 -13.20
CA VAL A 248 8.00 10.33 -12.27
C VAL A 248 8.38 10.83 -10.88
N TYR A 249 7.51 11.64 -10.28
CA TYR A 249 7.68 12.19 -8.95
C TYR A 249 6.60 11.65 -8.01
N THR A 250 7.02 11.23 -6.83
CA THR A 250 6.16 10.80 -5.72
C THR A 250 6.55 11.58 -4.45
N PRO A 251 5.61 11.83 -3.53
CA PRO A 251 5.94 12.56 -2.30
C PRO A 251 6.98 11.79 -1.49
N CYS A 252 8.01 12.50 -1.04
CA CYS A 252 9.06 12.02 -0.15
C CYS A 252 9.03 12.82 1.16
#